data_AF-A0A5M5C041-F1
#
_entry.id   AF-A0A5M5C041-F1
#
_cell.length_a   1.000
_cell.length_b   1.000
_cell.length_c   1.000
_cell.angle_alpha   90.00
_cell.angle_beta   90.00
_cell.angle_gamma   90.00
#
_symmetry.space_group_name_H-M   'P 1'
#
loop_
_entity.id
_entity.type
_entity.pdbx_description
1 polymer ?
#
loop_
_entity_poly.entity_id
_entity_poly.type
_entity_poly.pdbx_seq_one_letter_code
_entity_poly.pdbx_strand_id
1 'polypeptide(L)'
;GYTDTDSIRIQLPEGYVIEGLPKPLDVKSKFGSFHSGIQVKDKEIYITHRLFMRKGVYSPDEYAAFIDFRKQVAGQYGGKIILKKE
;
A
#
# COMPACT_ATOMS: atom_id res chain seq x y z
N GLY A 1 -10.89 1.67 16.59
CA GLY A 1 -9.55 1.78 16.00
C GLY A 1 -9.04 0.39 15.83
N TYR A 2 -8.29 0.14 14.77
CA TYR A 2 -7.75 -1.18 14.45
C TYR A 2 -6.41 -1.02 13.73
N THR A 3 -5.63 -2.09 13.73
CA THR A 3 -4.46 -2.22 12.89
C THR A 3 -4.67 -3.41 11.99
N ASP A 4 -4.40 -3.24 10.71
CA ASP A 4 -4.34 -4.31 9.73
C ASP A 4 -2.91 -4.37 9.17
N THR A 5 -2.42 -5.57 8.94
CA THR A 5 -1.08 -5.80 8.40
C THR A 5 -1.11 -7.02 7.52
N ASP A 6 -0.78 -6.83 6.25
CA ASP A 6 -0.68 -7.88 5.26
C ASP A 6 0.72 -7.94 4.67
N SER A 7 1.10 -9.15 4.28
CA SER A 7 2.34 -9.43 3.57
C SER A 7 2.04 -10.31 2.38
N ILE A 8 2.48 -9.89 1.21
CA ILE A 8 2.28 -10.60 -0.05
C ILE A 8 3.64 -10.98 -0.61
N ARG A 9 3.79 -12.25 -0.98
CA ARG A 9 4.97 -12.76 -1.68
C ARG A 9 4.55 -13.21 -3.07
N ILE A 10 5.20 -12.66 -4.09
CA ILE A 10 4.92 -12.99 -5.48
C ILE A 10 6.21 -13.51 -6.10
N GLN A 11 6.16 -14.72 -6.64
CA GLN A 11 7.27 -15.29 -7.40
C GLN A 11 7.14 -14.86 -8.87
N LEU A 12 8.23 -14.36 -9.44
CA LEU A 12 8.29 -14.00 -10.85
C LEU A 12 8.28 -15.28 -11.70
N PRO A 13 7.44 -15.34 -12.74
CA PRO A 13 7.53 -16.39 -13.74
C PRO A 13 8.87 -16.34 -14.48
N GLU A 14 9.30 -17.47 -15.02
CA GLU A 14 10.55 -17.55 -15.79
C GLU A 14 10.47 -16.75 -17.09
N GLY A 15 11.57 -16.08 -17.45
CA GLY A 15 11.65 -15.22 -18.64
C GLY A 15 10.93 -13.87 -18.49
N TYR A 16 10.56 -13.47 -17.27
CA TYR A 16 10.00 -12.15 -16.99
C TYR A 16 10.93 -11.31 -16.12
N VAL A 17 10.96 -10.02 -16.41
CA VAL A 17 11.61 -8.99 -15.60
C VAL A 17 10.60 -7.95 -15.14
N ILE A 18 10.93 -7.28 -14.04
CA ILE A 18 10.11 -6.20 -13.48
C ILE A 18 10.35 -4.93 -14.30
N GLU A 19 9.30 -4.42 -14.92
CA GLU A 19 9.32 -3.13 -15.63
C GLU A 19 8.81 -2.00 -14.73
N GLY A 20 7.85 -2.30 -13.85
CA GLY A 20 7.23 -1.30 -12.99
C GLY A 20 6.72 -1.87 -11.68
N LEU A 21 6.93 -1.11 -10.61
CA LEU A 21 6.42 -1.39 -9.27
C LEU A 21 5.65 -0.19 -8.74
N PRO A 22 4.63 -0.41 -7.89
CA PRO A 22 4.07 0.65 -7.06
C PRO A 22 5.18 1.31 -6.24
N LYS A 23 5.11 2.63 -6.09
CA LYS A 23 6.05 3.35 -5.21
C LYS A 23 5.66 3.12 -3.76
N PRO A 24 6.63 2.89 -2.85
CA PRO A 24 6.34 2.80 -1.43
C PRO A 24 5.69 4.10 -0.96
N LEU A 25 4.85 3.98 0.07
CA LEU A 25 4.11 5.12 0.60
C LEU A 25 4.09 5.07 2.13
N ASP A 26 4.47 6.18 2.73
CA ASP A 26 4.24 6.49 4.13
C ASP A 26 3.31 7.69 4.25
N VAL A 27 2.12 7.48 4.81
CA VAL A 27 1.16 8.55 5.03
C VAL A 27 0.66 8.52 6.47
N LYS A 28 0.64 9.69 7.10
CA LYS A 28 0.11 9.90 8.45
C LYS A 28 -0.96 10.99 8.40
N SER A 29 -2.04 10.76 9.13
CA SER A 29 -3.13 11.71 9.28
C SER A 29 -3.69 11.65 10.70
N LYS A 30 -4.61 12.56 11.03
CA LYS A 30 -5.35 12.50 12.30
C LYS A 30 -6.23 11.25 12.44
N PHE A 31 -6.56 10.60 11.32
CA PHE A 31 -7.40 9.40 11.27
C PHE A 31 -6.60 8.11 11.44
N GLY A 32 -5.28 8.16 11.24
CA GLY A 32 -4.48 6.95 11.18
C GLY A 32 -3.13 7.11 10.49
N SER A 33 -2.49 5.98 10.24
CA SER A 33 -1.25 5.91 9.46
C SER A 33 -1.29 4.71 8.54
N PHE A 34 -0.66 4.83 7.38
CA PHE A 34 -0.48 3.74 6.45
C PHE A 34 0.96 3.69 5.98
N HIS A 35 1.52 2.50 5.99
CA HIS A 35 2.84 2.20 5.43
C HIS A 35 2.68 1.14 4.34
N SER A 36 3.30 1.36 3.19
CA SER A 36 3.42 0.42 2.07
C SER A 36 4.88 0.28 1.70
N GLY A 37 5.40 -0.93 1.90
CA GLY A 37 6.75 -1.32 1.54
C GLY A 37 6.72 -2.32 0.39
N ILE A 38 7.63 -2.16 -0.57
CA ILE A 38 7.88 -3.15 -1.62
C ILE A 38 9.38 -3.42 -1.71
N GLN A 39 9.74 -4.70 -1.75
CA GLN A 39 11.11 -5.16 -1.84
C GLN A 39 11.19 -6.24 -2.91
N VAL A 40 12.23 -6.17 -3.74
CA VAL A 40 12.54 -7.22 -4.72
C VAL A 40 13.78 -7.93 -4.23
N LYS A 41 13.71 -9.26 -4.13
CA LYS A 41 14.85 -10.11 -3.83
C LYS A 41 14.83 -11.27 -4.80
N ASP A 42 15.92 -11.42 -5.57
CA ASP A 42 16.04 -12.43 -6.60
C ASP A 42 14.85 -12.39 -7.59
N LYS A 43 14.12 -13.49 -7.73
CA LYS A 43 12.90 -13.59 -8.56
C LYS A 43 11.62 -13.45 -7.74
N GLU A 44 11.65 -12.68 -6.67
CA GLU A 44 10.51 -12.53 -5.77
C GLU A 44 10.25 -11.08 -5.36
N ILE A 45 8.97 -10.73 -5.31
CA ILE A 45 8.48 -9.44 -4.84
C ILE A 45 7.81 -9.67 -3.50
N TYR A 46 8.23 -8.88 -2.52
CA TYR A 46 7.69 -8.85 -1.17
C TYR A 46 7.01 -7.51 -0.96
N ILE A 47 5.72 -7.53 -0.64
CA ILE A 47 4.92 -6.35 -0.34
C ILE A 47 4.47 -6.45 1.10
N THR A 48 4.57 -5.36 1.84
CA THR A 48 4.02 -5.25 3.19
C THR A 48 3.19 -3.99 3.30
N HIS A 49 1.97 -4.14 3.76
CA HIS A 49 1.13 -3.01 4.12
C HIS A 49 0.85 -3.04 5.61
N ARG A 50 0.78 -1.84 6.20
CA ARG A 50 0.36 -1.66 7.58
C ARG A 50 -0.56 -0.46 7.67
N LEU A 51 -1.86 -0.73 7.84
CA LEU A 51 -2.86 0.29 8.07
C LEU A 51 -3.20 0.35 9.56
N PHE A 52 -3.06 1.53 10.15
CA PHE A 52 -3.59 1.83 11.48
C PHE A 52 -4.70 2.86 11.36
N MET A 53 -5.90 2.51 11.83
CA MET A 53 -7.04 3.41 11.96
C MET A 53 -7.23 3.79 13.43
N ARG A 54 -7.10 5.07 13.75
CA ARG A 54 -7.33 5.60 15.10
C ARG A 54 -8.82 5.57 15.41
N LYS A 55 -9.19 5.16 16.64
CA LYS A 55 -10.58 5.30 17.13
C LYS A 55 -10.83 6.77 17.45
N GLY A 56 -11.97 7.30 17.05
CA GLY A 56 -12.37 8.65 17.42
C GLY A 56 -13.72 9.02 16.84
N VAL A 57 -14.27 10.12 17.33
CA VAL A 57 -15.37 10.84 16.69
C VAL A 57 -14.74 12.05 16.01
N TYR A 58 -15.04 12.22 14.73
CA TYR A 58 -14.48 13.28 13.89
C TYR A 58 -15.62 14.19 13.42
N SER A 59 -15.36 15.49 13.32
CA SER A 59 -16.40 16.43 12.90
C SER A 59 -16.70 16.26 11.40
N PRO A 60 -17.91 16.64 10.94
CA PRO A 60 -18.27 16.58 9.53
C PRO A 60 -17.29 17.32 8.61
N ASP A 61 -16.72 18.43 9.07
CA ASP A 61 -15.75 19.24 8.31
C ASP A 61 -14.45 18.49 8.02
N GLU A 62 -14.17 17.41 8.75
CA GLU A 62 -12.99 16.58 8.57
C GLU A 62 -13.18 15.50 7.50
N TYR A 63 -14.39 15.32 6.98
CA TYR A 63 -14.73 14.22 6.07
C TYR A 63 -13.91 14.22 4.78
N ALA A 64 -13.68 15.39 4.16
CA ALA A 64 -12.88 15.47 2.94
C ALA A 64 -11.44 14.94 3.16
N ALA A 65 -10.79 15.39 4.24
CA ALA A 65 -9.46 14.92 4.62
C ALA A 65 -9.43 13.41 4.94
N PHE A 66 -10.52 12.88 5.50
CA PHE A 66 -10.66 11.44 5.76
C PHE A 66 -10.72 10.65 4.45
N ILE A 67 -11.52 11.12 3.49
CA ILE A 67 -11.62 10.50 2.17
C ILE A 67 -10.29 10.56 1.44
N ASP A 68 -9.56 11.66 1.50
CA ASP A 68 -8.25 11.77 0.85
C ASP A 68 -7.21 10.82 1.46
N PHE A 69 -7.22 10.63 2.79
CA PHE A 69 -6.42 9.59 3.43
C PHE A 69 -6.82 8.19 2.94
N ARG A 70 -8.12 7.87 2.89
CA ARG A 70 -8.62 6.57 2.42
C ARG A 70 -8.31 6.31 0.95
N LYS A 71 -8.34 7.34 0.09
CA LYS A 71 -7.96 7.25 -1.33
C LYS A 71 -6.48 6.92 -1.51
N GLN A 72 -5.60 7.52 -0.71
CA GLN A 72 -4.16 7.20 -0.76
C GLN A 72 -3.90 5.72 -0.39
N VAL A 73 -4.59 5.23 0.64
CA VAL A 73 -4.53 3.82 1.04
C VAL A 73 -5.07 2.92 -0.07
N ALA A 74 -6.24 3.21 -0.62
CA ALA A 74 -6.84 2.43 -1.70
C ALA A 74 -6.00 2.44 -2.98
N GLY A 75 -5.36 3.56 -3.30
CA GLY A 75 -4.48 3.69 -4.45
C GLY A 75 -3.25 2.79 -4.36
N GLN A 76 -2.74 2.54 -3.14
CA GLN A 76 -1.64 1.61 -2.91
C GLN A 76 -2.07 0.16 -3.11
N TYR A 77 -3.22 -0.24 -2.55
CA TYR A 77 -3.78 -1.58 -2.79
C TYR A 77 -4.15 -1.82 -4.27
N GLY A 78 -4.56 -0.77 -4.99
CA GLY A 78 -4.83 -0.83 -6.43
C GLY A 78 -3.59 -0.67 -7.32
N GLY A 79 -2.39 -0.56 -6.73
CA GLY A 79 -1.14 -0.42 -7.46
C GLY A 79 -0.85 -1.62 -8.35
N LYS A 80 -0.31 -1.37 -9.55
CA LYS A 80 -0.01 -2.42 -10.52
C LYS A 80 1.48 -2.75 -10.52
N ILE A 81 1.78 -4.04 -10.61
CA ILE A 81 3.11 -4.55 -10.92
C ILE A 81 3.12 -4.87 -12.41
N ILE A 82 4.08 -4.31 -13.15
CA ILE A 82 4.22 -4.50 -14.58
C ILE A 82 5.43 -5.39 -14.82
N LEU A 83 5.18 -6.51 -15.50
CA LEU A 83 6.21 -7.47 -15.90
C LEU A 83 6.37 -7.43 -17.42
N LYS A 84 7.61 -7.46 -17.88
CA LYS A 84 7.96 -7.58 -19.29
C LYS A 84 8.60 -8.93 -19.54
N LYS A 85 8.20 -9.59 -20.63
CA LYS A 85 8.87 -10.79 -21.09
C LYS A 85 10.19 -10.40 -21.76
N GLU A 86 11.28 -11.03 -21.32
CA GLU A 86 12.57 -10.97 -22.03
C GLU A 86 12.57 -11.83 -23.29
#